data_AF-A0A1I3YBN7-F1
#
_entry.id   AF-A0A1I3YBN7-F1
#
_cell.length_a   1.000
_cell.length_b   1.000
_cell.length_c   1.000
_cell.angle_alpha   90.00
_cell.angle_beta   90.00
_cell.angle_gamma   90.00
#
_symmetry.space_group_name_H-M   'P 1'
#
loop_
_entity.id
_entity.type
_entity.pdbx_description
1 polymer ?
#
loop_
_entity_poly.entity_id
_entity_poly.type
_entity_poly.pdbx_seq_one_letter_code
_entity_poly.pdbx_strand_id
1 'polypeptide(L)'
;MRISLSPVRRDGTLTVEKSGDCLVIDGVVFDFTPVPDGATLPQDAIDSEWFAGDVERIAGVLHVTLVLPHGPDPSPTVAFPSDIISPPDGTVELPQ
;
A
#
# COMPACT_ATOMS: atom_id res chain seq x y z
N MET A 1 2.61 7.70 -7.30
CA MET A 1 2.49 6.41 -6.58
C MET A 1 1.23 5.68 -7.06
N ARG A 2 1.31 4.37 -7.24
CA ARG A 2 0.21 3.45 -7.51
C ARG A 2 0.14 2.46 -6.36
N ILE A 3 -1.00 2.36 -5.70
CA ILE A 3 -1.21 1.45 -4.57
C ILE A 3 -2.17 0.35 -5.02
N SER A 4 -1.67 -0.86 -5.11
CA SER A 4 -2.47 -2.08 -5.28
C SER A 4 -2.88 -2.62 -3.92
N LEU A 5 -4.04 -3.25 -3.85
CA LEU A 5 -4.60 -3.77 -2.61
C LEU A 5 -4.77 -5.29 -2.74
N SER A 6 -4.26 -6.04 -1.76
CA SER A 6 -4.36 -7.49 -1.67
C SER A 6 -5.36 -7.85 -0.58
N PRO A 7 -6.59 -8.26 -0.92
CA PRO A 7 -7.61 -8.61 0.06
C PRO A 7 -7.19 -9.83 0.88
N VAL A 8 -7.20 -9.70 2.20
CA VAL A 8 -6.87 -10.80 3.12
C VAL A 8 -7.91 -10.87 4.23
N ARG A 9 -8.46 -12.08 4.44
CA ARG A 9 -9.30 -12.35 5.60
C ARG A 9 -8.44 -12.37 6.86
N ARG A 10 -8.41 -11.24 7.57
CA ARG A 10 -7.71 -11.06 8.83
C ARG A 10 -8.43 -10.01 9.66
N ASP A 11 -8.26 -10.10 10.97
CA ASP A 11 -8.67 -9.03 11.87
C ASP A 11 -7.65 -7.87 11.77
N GLY A 12 -8.13 -6.65 12.00
CA GLY A 12 -7.33 -5.43 11.97
C GLY A 12 -7.95 -4.33 11.11
N THR A 13 -7.45 -3.12 11.29
CA THR A 13 -7.80 -1.95 10.49
C THR A 13 -6.51 -1.40 9.92
N LEU A 14 -6.47 -1.21 8.61
CA LEU A 14 -5.34 -0.57 7.95
C LEU A 14 -5.63 0.93 7.84
N THR A 15 -4.73 1.77 8.35
CA THR A 15 -4.73 3.21 8.11
C THR A 15 -3.53 3.58 7.24
N VAL A 16 -3.75 4.41 6.20
CA VAL A 16 -2.70 4.81 5.27
C VAL A 16 -2.79 6.31 5.03
N GLU A 17 -1.67 7.00 5.20
CA GLU A 17 -1.49 8.38 4.76
C GLU A 17 -0.31 8.46 3.79
N LYS A 18 -0.45 9.25 2.74
CA LYS A 18 0.62 9.51 1.78
C LYS A 18 1.24 10.89 2.02
N SER A 19 2.57 10.96 1.94
CA SER A 19 3.31 12.23 1.89
C SER A 19 4.45 12.12 0.90
N GLY A 20 4.25 12.62 -0.33
CA GLY A 20 5.21 12.46 -1.41
C GLY A 20 5.46 10.99 -1.74
N ASP A 21 6.69 10.54 -1.52
CA ASP A 21 7.14 9.15 -1.70
C ASP A 21 7.16 8.34 -0.39
N CYS A 22 6.65 8.90 0.70
CA CYS A 22 6.48 8.21 1.98
C CYS A 22 5.03 7.74 2.19
N LEU A 23 4.88 6.64 2.91
CA LEU A 23 3.60 6.19 3.46
C LEU A 23 3.67 6.16 4.98
N VAL A 24 2.64 6.66 5.66
CA VAL A 24 2.41 6.42 7.08
C VAL A 24 1.37 5.31 7.18
N ILE A 25 1.76 4.14 7.68
CA ILE A 25 0.87 2.99 7.87
C ILE A 25 0.76 2.71 9.36
N ASP A 26 -0.46 2.80 9.90
CA ASP A 26 -0.74 2.64 11.34
C ASP A 26 0.20 3.48 12.24
N GLY A 27 0.50 4.70 11.80
CA GLY A 27 1.37 5.64 12.51
C GLY A 27 2.88 5.41 12.31
N VAL A 28 3.28 4.38 11.57
CA VAL A 28 4.69 4.10 11.24
C VAL A 28 5.05 4.66 9.87
N VAL A 29 6.15 5.39 9.78
CA VAL A 29 6.62 6.02 8.54
C VAL A 29 7.49 5.04 7.73
N PHE A 30 7.13 4.85 6.48
CA PHE A 30 7.91 4.13 5.47
C PHE A 30 8.36 5.12 4.39
N ASP A 31 9.67 5.38 4.34
CA ASP A 31 10.29 6.30 3.37
C ASP A 31 10.84 5.54 2.16
N PHE A 32 10.19 5.69 1.01
CA PHE A 32 10.61 5.09 -0.27
C PHE A 32 11.35 6.08 -1.19
N THR A 33 11.67 7.29 -0.71
CA THR A 33 12.52 8.25 -1.42
C THR A 33 13.85 7.64 -1.87
N PRO A 34 14.51 6.75 -1.09
CA PRO A 34 15.77 6.15 -1.49
C PRO A 34 15.66 5.10 -2.61
N VAL A 35 14.45 4.66 -3.00
CA VAL A 35 14.25 3.67 -4.08
C VAL A 35 14.36 4.39 -5.43
N PRO A 36 15.46 4.22 -6.20
CA PRO A 36 15.63 4.90 -7.48
C PRO A 36 14.75 4.29 -8.57
N ASP A 37 14.61 4.99 -9.69
CA ASP A 37 13.87 4.46 -10.84
C ASP A 37 14.51 3.18 -11.39
N GLY A 38 13.68 2.18 -11.69
CA GLY A 38 14.11 0.85 -12.12
C GLY A 38 14.60 -0.07 -11.01
N ALA A 39 14.50 0.34 -9.73
CA ALA A 39 14.86 -0.49 -8.59
C ALA A 39 13.65 -1.07 -7.85
N THR A 40 13.94 -2.14 -7.13
CA THR A 40 13.01 -2.92 -6.31
C THR A 40 13.55 -2.95 -4.88
N LEU A 41 12.70 -2.58 -3.92
CA LEU A 41 12.87 -2.81 -2.50
C LEU A 41 12.13 -4.10 -2.14
N PRO A 42 12.83 -5.19 -1.79
CA PRO A 42 12.18 -6.45 -1.43
C PRO A 42 11.25 -6.30 -0.23
N GLN A 43 10.12 -7.01 -0.24
CA GLN A 43 9.16 -7.04 0.87
C GLN A 43 9.84 -7.41 2.19
N ASP A 44 10.76 -8.37 2.18
CA ASP A 44 11.50 -8.85 3.35
C ASP A 44 12.41 -7.77 3.98
N ALA A 45 12.69 -6.67 3.27
CA ALA A 45 13.42 -5.52 3.79
C ALA A 45 12.52 -4.49 4.48
N ILE A 46 11.19 -4.69 4.46
CA ILE A 46 10.19 -3.80 5.04
C ILE A 46 9.67 -4.45 6.32
N ASP A 47 9.92 -3.83 7.47
CA ASP A 47 9.46 -4.32 8.78
C ASP A 47 7.98 -3.97 9.01
N SER A 48 7.09 -4.58 8.21
CA SER A 48 5.64 -4.39 8.32
C SER A 48 4.86 -5.52 7.64
N GLU A 49 3.86 -6.02 8.36
CA GLU A 49 2.94 -7.06 7.88
C GLU A 49 1.91 -6.55 6.85
N TRP A 50 1.85 -5.24 6.64
CA TRP A 50 0.88 -4.61 5.74
C TRP A 50 1.34 -4.55 4.29
N PHE A 51 2.59 -4.87 3.99
CA PHE A 51 3.08 -4.98 2.62
C PHE A 51 2.85 -6.41 2.13
N ALA A 52 2.24 -6.55 0.96
CA ALA A 52 1.92 -7.84 0.33
C ALA A 52 2.81 -8.18 -0.88
N GLY A 53 3.89 -7.43 -1.06
CA GLY A 53 4.86 -7.62 -2.13
C GLY A 53 5.93 -6.54 -2.11
N ASP A 54 6.88 -6.66 -3.02
CA ASP A 54 7.98 -5.72 -3.18
C ASP A 54 7.47 -4.31 -3.53
N VAL A 55 8.27 -3.29 -3.18
CA VAL A 55 8.05 -1.91 -3.58
C VAL A 55 8.98 -1.58 -4.73
N GLU A 56 8.41 -1.21 -5.87
CA GLU A 56 9.18 -0.96 -7.10
C GLU A 56 8.99 0.46 -7.57
N ARG A 57 10.01 1.05 -8.20
CA ARG A 57 9.83 2.28 -8.97
C ARG A 57 9.95 1.99 -10.46
N ILE A 58 8.85 2.17 -11.19
CA ILE A 58 8.77 1.91 -12.62
C ILE A 58 8.42 3.21 -13.33
N ALA A 59 9.31 3.67 -14.21
CA ALA A 59 9.15 4.92 -14.97
C ALA A 59 8.80 6.13 -14.08
N GLY A 60 9.49 6.24 -12.94
CA GLY A 60 9.33 7.31 -11.95
C GLY A 60 8.18 7.12 -10.97
N VAL A 61 7.33 6.10 -11.15
CA VAL A 61 6.16 5.85 -10.29
C VAL A 61 6.48 4.73 -9.30
N LEU A 62 6.32 5.00 -8.00
CA LEU A 62 6.32 3.96 -6.97
C LEU A 62 5.07 3.08 -7.08
N HIS A 63 5.26 1.78 -7.16
CA HIS A 63 4.26 0.74 -7.13
C HIS A 63 4.36 0.02 -5.78
N VAL A 64 3.28 0.05 -5.01
CA VAL A 64 3.21 -0.52 -3.66
C VAL A 64 2.00 -1.45 -3.60
N THR A 65 2.14 -2.63 -3.02
CA THR A 65 1.01 -3.53 -2.77
C THR A 65 0.78 -3.68 -1.27
N LEU A 66 -0.40 -3.25 -0.79
CA LEU A 66 -0.77 -3.32 0.62
C LEU A 66 -1.81 -4.41 0.88
N VAL A 67 -1.73 -5.04 2.04
CA VAL A 67 -2.75 -5.95 2.55
C VAL A 67 -4.01 -5.15 2.90
N LEU A 68 -5.16 -5.51 2.32
CA LEU A 68 -6.46 -4.94 2.66
C LEU A 68 -7.20 -5.93 3.58
N PRO A 69 -7.26 -5.67 4.91
CA PRO A 69 -7.93 -6.56 5.85
C PRO A 69 -9.45 -6.55 5.62
N HIS A 70 -10.08 -7.72 5.67
CA HIS A 70 -11.54 -7.82 5.59
C HIS A 70 -12.12 -8.96 6.45
N GLY A 71 -13.41 -8.81 6.77
CA GLY A 71 -14.20 -9.81 7.49
C GLY A 71 -14.61 -11.02 6.62
N PRO A 72 -15.48 -11.91 7.14
CA PRO A 72 -15.89 -13.12 6.42
C PRO A 72 -16.75 -12.86 5.17
N ASP A 73 -17.37 -11.68 5.04
CA ASP A 73 -18.27 -11.33 3.94
C ASP A 73 -17.91 -9.93 3.40
N PRO A 74 -16.82 -9.81 2.60
CA PRO A 74 -16.37 -8.52 2.07
C PRO A 74 -17.31 -8.01 0.96
N SER A 75 -17.40 -6.69 0.82
CA SER A 75 -18.03 -6.07 -0.35
C SER A 75 -17.25 -6.42 -1.63
N PRO A 76 -17.87 -6.36 -2.84
CA PRO A 76 -17.14 -6.59 -4.09
C PRO A 76 -15.95 -5.64 -4.29
N THR A 77 -16.04 -4.40 -3.80
CA THR A 77 -14.97 -3.41 -3.86
C THR A 77 -13.80 -3.72 -2.92
N VAL A 78 -14.04 -4.50 -1.87
CA VAL A 78 -13.00 -5.02 -0.98
C VAL A 78 -12.46 -6.36 -1.47
N ALA A 79 -13.30 -7.25 -2.02
CA ALA A 79 -12.89 -8.55 -2.53
C ALA A 79 -12.10 -8.46 -3.85
N PHE A 80 -12.38 -7.43 -4.66
CA PHE A 80 -11.74 -7.17 -5.95
C PHE A 80 -11.40 -5.67 -6.06
N PRO A 81 -10.46 -5.18 -5.24
CA PRO A 81 -10.15 -3.77 -5.18
C PRO A 81 -9.50 -3.30 -6.48
N SER A 82 -9.88 -2.11 -6.92
CA SER A 82 -9.15 -1.40 -7.96
C SER A 82 -7.92 -0.73 -7.34
N ASP A 83 -6.86 -0.59 -8.13
CA ASP A 83 -5.69 0.14 -7.69
C ASP A 83 -6.01 1.62 -7.45
N ILE A 84 -5.39 2.19 -6.43
CA ILE A 84 -5.44 3.62 -6.14
C ILE A 84 -4.31 4.29 -6.91
N ILE A 85 -4.69 5.03 -7.97
CA ILE A 85 -3.74 5.67 -8.87
C ILE A 85 -3.52 7.12 -8.47
N SER A 86 -2.27 7.49 -8.22
CA SER A 86 -1.84 8.85 -7.90
C SER A 86 -2.68 9.52 -6.79
N PRO A 87 -2.84 8.89 -5.61
CA PRO A 87 -3.57 9.53 -4.52
C PRO A 87 -2.90 10.85 -4.12
N PRO A 88 -3.68 11.88 -3.73
CA PRO A 88 -3.14 13.10 -3.15
C PRO A 88 -2.40 12.80 -1.84
N ASP A 89 -1.62 13.76 -1.36
CA ASP A 89 -1.06 13.66 -0.01
C ASP A 89 -2.18 13.80 1.04
N GLY A 90 -1.99 13.12 2.17
CA GLY A 90 -2.99 12.97 3.24
C GLY A 90 -3.55 11.55 3.32
N THR A 91 -4.69 11.41 4.00
CA THR A 91 -5.38 10.13 4.17
C THR A 91 -5.73 9.50 2.83
N VAL A 92 -5.35 8.24 2.66
CA VAL A 92 -5.70 7.44 1.49
C VAL A 92 -7.01 6.71 1.79
N GLU A 93 -8.05 7.03 1.04
CA GLU A 93 -9.35 6.37 1.14
C GLU A 93 -9.24 4.91 0.67
N LEU A 94 -9.48 3.97 1.59
CA LEU A 94 -9.51 2.54 1.29
C LEU A 94 -10.96 2.07 1.04
N PRO A 95 -11.17 1.06 0.17
CA PRO A 95 -12.48 0.46 -0.01
C PRO A 95 -13.03 -0.14 1.32
N GLN A 96 -14.36 -0.19 1.44
CA GLN A 96 -15.10 -0.68 2.61
C GLN A 96 -16.13 -1.75 2.22
#